data_AF-A0A8H4Q0N0-F1
#
_entry.id   AF-A0A8H4Q0N0-F1
#
_cell.length_a   1.000
_cell.length_b   1.000
_cell.length_c   1.000
_cell.angle_alpha   90.00
_cell.angle_beta   90.00
_cell.angle_gamma   90.00
#
_symmetry.space_group_name_H-M   'P 1'
#
loop_
_entity.id
_entity.type
_entity.pdbx_description
1 polymer ?
#
loop_
_entity_poly.entity_id
_entity_poly.type
_entity_poly.pdbx_seq_one_letter_code
_entity_poly.pdbx_strand_id
1 'polypeptide(L)'
;MRPHALAKKHSTLDEALDIARQMEARRTLLTHFSQRYVKAESLRAGADGNVIMAYDMMRVRLGEFHQAASFVPAVQALMESLGAQE
;
A
#
# COMPACT_ATOMS: atom_id res chain seq x y z
N MET A 1 8.81 12.35 7.63
CA MET A 1 8.62 10.88 7.62
C MET A 1 9.94 10.11 7.71
N ARG A 2 10.92 10.38 6.81
CA ARG A 2 12.19 9.64 6.73
C ARG A 2 13.04 9.57 8.02
N PRO A 3 13.25 10.66 8.79
CA PRO A 3 14.04 10.57 10.04
C PRO A 3 13.41 9.65 11.10
N HIS A 4 12.07 9.65 11.18
CA HIS A 4 11.33 8.79 12.11
C HIS A 4 11.37 7.31 11.68
N ALA A 5 11.29 7.03 10.38
CA ALA A 5 11.43 5.69 9.82
C ALA A 5 12.85 5.15 10.09
N LEU A 6 13.88 5.95 9.84
CA LEU A 6 15.28 5.61 10.09
C LEU A 6 15.54 5.27 11.57
N ALA A 7 15.10 6.13 12.49
CA ALA A 7 15.28 5.92 13.93
C ALA A 7 14.65 4.61 14.42
N LYS A 8 13.53 4.20 13.80
CA LYS A 8 12.81 2.95 14.11
C LYS A 8 13.22 1.77 13.21
N LYS A 9 14.22 1.96 12.34
CA LYS A 9 14.69 0.96 11.37
C LYS A 9 13.57 0.39 10.48
N HIS A 10 12.67 1.26 10.03
CA HIS A 10 11.64 0.94 9.05
C HIS A 10 11.92 1.63 7.71
N SER A 11 11.40 1.06 6.63
CA SER A 11 11.37 1.70 5.31
C SER A 11 10.27 2.74 5.23
N THR A 12 10.52 3.79 4.44
CA THR A 12 9.45 4.63 3.88
C THR A 12 8.75 3.93 2.71
N LEU A 13 7.60 4.46 2.27
CA LEU A 13 6.87 3.94 1.11
C LEU A 13 7.75 3.99 -0.15
N ASP A 14 8.40 5.14 -0.39
CA ASP A 14 9.26 5.33 -1.56
C ASP A 14 10.44 4.38 -1.56
N GLU A 15 11.10 4.17 -0.41
CA GLU A 15 12.19 3.20 -0.28
C GLU A 15 11.74 1.77 -0.58
N ALA A 16 10.54 1.37 -0.11
CA ALA A 16 10.00 0.05 -0.40
C ALA A 16 9.69 -0.12 -1.91
N LEU A 17 9.11 0.90 -2.55
CA LEU A 17 8.81 0.89 -3.99
C LEU A 17 10.08 0.90 -4.85
N ASP A 18 11.09 1.65 -4.43
CA ASP A 18 12.38 1.70 -5.13
C ASP A 18 13.09 0.35 -5.12
N ILE A 19 13.08 -0.34 -3.97
CA ILE A 19 13.62 -1.71 -3.87
C ILE A 19 12.80 -2.68 -4.73
N ALA A 20 11.47 -2.58 -4.73
CA ALA A 20 10.61 -3.41 -5.58
C ALA A 20 10.92 -3.21 -7.07
N ARG A 21 11.18 -1.97 -7.49
CA ARG A 21 11.57 -1.64 -8.87
C ARG A 21 12.94 -2.22 -9.21
N GLN A 22 13.93 -2.08 -8.33
CA GLN A 22 15.28 -2.63 -8.53
C GLN A 22 15.30 -4.16 -8.57
N MET A 23 14.39 -4.81 -7.85
CA MET A 23 14.20 -6.25 -7.87
C MET A 23 13.46 -6.74 -9.14
N GLU A 24 12.94 -5.81 -9.96
CA GLU A 24 12.04 -6.12 -11.08
C GLU A 24 10.83 -6.96 -10.62
N ALA A 25 10.26 -6.58 -9.48
CA ALA A 25 9.15 -7.29 -8.89
C ALA A 25 7.94 -7.26 -9.83
N ARG A 26 7.49 -8.44 -10.28
CA ARG A 26 6.29 -8.55 -11.12
C ARG A 26 5.04 -7.99 -10.42
N ARG A 27 4.96 -8.15 -9.10
CA ARG A 27 3.84 -7.76 -8.24
C ARG A 27 4.36 -7.36 -6.87
N THR A 28 3.81 -6.30 -6.30
CA THR A 28 4.26 -5.77 -5.00
C THR A 28 3.07 -5.61 -4.06
N LEU A 29 3.06 -6.41 -3.00
CA LEU A 29 2.13 -6.26 -1.87
C LEU A 29 2.85 -5.54 -0.74
N LEU A 30 2.41 -4.33 -0.42
CA LEU A 30 2.97 -3.56 0.70
C LEU A 30 2.19 -3.87 1.98
N THR A 31 2.89 -4.04 3.11
CA THR A 31 2.30 -4.39 4.41
C THR A 31 3.09 -3.77 5.56
N HIS A 32 2.69 -4.06 6.81
CA HIS A 32 3.32 -3.58 8.04
C HIS A 32 3.33 -2.04 8.13
N PHE A 33 2.15 -1.44 7.98
CA PHE A 33 1.99 0.01 8.02
C PHE A 33 1.84 0.54 9.45
N SER A 34 2.43 1.71 9.70
CA SER A 34 2.09 2.49 10.87
C SER A 34 0.83 3.30 10.60
N GLN A 35 -0.26 3.00 11.32
CA GLN A 35 -1.56 3.67 11.19
C GLN A 35 -1.48 5.21 11.27
N ARG A 36 -0.47 5.75 11.95
CA ARG A 36 -0.23 7.20 12.08
C ARG A 36 0.14 7.90 10.76
N TYR A 37 0.55 7.15 9.74
CA TYR A 37 1.03 7.71 8.47
C TYR A 37 0.30 7.18 7.24
N VAL A 38 -0.63 6.24 7.40
CA VAL A 38 -1.47 5.77 6.29
C VAL A 38 -2.59 6.79 6.08
N LYS A 39 -2.37 7.75 5.19
CA LYS A 39 -3.45 8.59 4.65
C LYS A 39 -3.95 7.99 3.35
N ALA A 40 -5.19 8.31 2.99
CA ALA A 40 -5.80 7.86 1.74
C ALA A 40 -4.97 8.22 0.49
N GLU A 41 -4.15 9.27 0.55
CA GLU A 41 -3.24 9.68 -0.52
C GLU A 41 -2.12 8.66 -0.81
N SER A 42 -1.76 7.81 0.15
CA SER A 42 -0.78 6.72 -0.02
C SER A 42 -1.30 5.57 -0.91
N LEU A 43 -2.60 5.55 -1.22
CA LEU A 43 -3.26 4.55 -2.07
C LEU A 43 -3.09 4.78 -3.57
N ARG A 44 -2.53 5.92 -3.97
CA ARG A 44 -2.20 6.18 -5.39
C ARG A 44 -0.98 5.41 -5.89
N ALA A 45 -0.42 4.52 -5.07
CA ALA A 45 0.66 3.62 -5.47
C ALA A 45 0.14 2.60 -6.47
N GLY A 46 0.33 2.88 -7.76
CA GLY A 46 0.17 1.90 -8.84
C GLY A 46 -0.62 2.41 -10.02
N ALA A 47 -0.10 3.42 -10.73
CA ALA A 47 -0.59 3.75 -12.08
C ALA A 47 -0.60 2.53 -13.02
N ASP A 48 0.23 1.51 -12.71
CA ASP A 48 0.40 0.30 -13.51
C ASP A 48 -0.31 -0.95 -12.95
N GLY A 49 -1.07 -0.84 -11.84
CA GLY A 49 -1.85 -1.95 -11.26
C GLY A 49 -1.04 -3.12 -10.68
N ASN A 50 0.28 -3.01 -10.59
CA ASN A 50 1.18 -4.05 -10.06
C ASN A 50 1.57 -3.86 -8.58
N VAL A 51 1.06 -2.81 -7.95
CA VAL A 51 1.28 -2.52 -6.53
C VAL A 51 -0.07 -2.43 -5.83
N ILE A 52 -0.22 -3.11 -4.69
CA ILE A 52 -1.39 -3.01 -3.83
C ILE A 52 -0.96 -2.93 -2.35
N MET A 53 -1.81 -2.34 -1.51
CA MET A 53 -1.60 -2.35 -0.06
C MET A 53 -2.41 -3.47 0.60
N ALA A 54 -1.81 -4.10 1.60
CA ALA A 54 -2.45 -5.10 2.42
C ALA A 54 -3.40 -4.46 3.44
N TYR A 55 -4.50 -5.15 3.70
CA TYR A 55 -5.43 -4.86 4.78
C TYR A 55 -5.54 -6.06 5.70
N ASP A 56 -5.92 -5.82 6.95
CA ASP A 56 -6.15 -6.90 7.90
C ASP A 56 -7.23 -7.84 7.36
N MET A 57 -7.00 -9.15 7.47
CA MET A 57 -7.86 -10.22 6.95
C MET A 57 -8.00 -10.27 5.41
N MET A 58 -7.23 -9.48 4.67
CA MET A 58 -7.20 -9.54 3.21
C MET A 58 -6.72 -10.92 2.71
N ARG A 59 -7.42 -11.45 1.71
CA ARG A 59 -7.04 -12.68 1.01
C ARG A 59 -6.98 -12.39 -0.49
N VAL A 60 -5.84 -12.65 -1.10
CA VAL A 60 -5.62 -12.45 -2.54
C VAL A 60 -4.90 -13.66 -3.11
N ARG A 61 -5.37 -14.14 -4.27
CA ARG A 61 -4.63 -15.12 -5.07
C ARG A 61 -3.63 -14.39 -5.94
N LEU A 62 -2.39 -14.89 -6.01
CA LEU A 62 -1.33 -14.28 -6.83
C LEU A 62 -1.70 -14.20 -8.32
N GLY A 63 -2.53 -15.12 -8.83
CA GLY A 63 -3.04 -15.09 -10.20
C GLY A 63 -4.04 -13.97 -10.49
N GLU A 64 -4.70 -13.45 -9.46
CA GLU A 64 -5.81 -12.47 -9.54
C GLU A 64 -5.36 -11.06 -9.13
N PHE A 65 -4.05 -10.81 -9.10
CA PHE A 65 -3.48 -9.58 -8.56
C PHE A 65 -4.01 -8.29 -9.23
N HIS A 66 -4.23 -8.32 -10.56
CA HIS A 66 -4.82 -7.19 -11.28
C HIS A 66 -6.28 -6.94 -10.88
N GLN A 67 -7.05 -8.01 -10.60
CA GLN A 67 -8.41 -7.87 -10.09
C GLN A 67 -8.36 -7.26 -8.69
N ALA A 68 -7.47 -7.72 -7.82
CA ALA A 68 -7.25 -7.12 -6.51
C ALA A 68 -6.91 -5.61 -6.62
N ALA A 69 -6.05 -5.23 -7.56
CA ALA A 69 -5.70 -3.84 -7.82
C ALA A 69 -6.90 -2.99 -8.30
N SER A 70 -7.82 -3.57 -9.09
CA SER A 70 -9.03 -2.86 -9.55
C SER A 70 -9.98 -2.46 -8.41
N PHE A 71 -9.90 -3.11 -7.25
CA PHE A 71 -10.70 -2.76 -6.08
C PHE A 71 -10.08 -1.63 -5.23
N VAL A 72 -8.82 -1.25 -5.48
CA VAL A 72 -8.13 -0.21 -4.69
C VAL A 72 -8.93 1.09 -4.58
N PRO A 73 -9.54 1.64 -5.65
CA PRO A 73 -10.36 2.85 -5.53
C PRO A 73 -11.58 2.68 -4.63
N ALA A 74 -12.24 1.51 -4.69
CA ALA A 74 -13.41 1.22 -3.86
C ALA A 74 -13.01 1.05 -2.38
N VAL A 75 -11.91 0.36 -2.10
CA VAL A 75 -11.39 0.21 -0.73
C VAL A 75 -10.94 1.57 -0.19
N GLN A 76 -10.32 2.42 -1.02
CA GLN A 76 -9.97 3.78 -0.63
C GLN A 76 -11.20 4.60 -0.23
N ALA A 77 -12.24 4.62 -1.07
CA ALA A 77 -13.47 5.34 -0.75
C ALA A 77 -14.14 4.83 0.53
N LEU A 78 -14.08 3.52 0.80
CA LEU A 78 -14.56 2.93 2.06
C LEU A 78 -13.71 3.39 3.25
N MET A 79 -12.38 3.38 3.15
CA MET A 79 -11.51 3.82 4.24
C MET A 79 -11.70 5.31 4.54
N GLU A 80 -11.88 6.14 3.51
CA GLU A 80 -12.19 7.57 3.66
C GLU A 80 -13.54 7.78 4.35
N SER A 81 -14.58 7.01 3.99
CA SER A 81 -15.90 7.14 4.62
C SER A 81 -15.92 6.67 6.08
N LEU A 82 -15.11 5.68 6.43
CA LEU A 82 -14.93 5.22 7.81
C LEU A 82 -14.11 6.20 8.65
N GLY A 83 -13.13 6.88 8.04
CA GLY A 83 -12.31 7.91 8.70
C GLY A 83 -12.98 9.28 8.81
N ALA A 84 -14.09 9.52 8.09
CA ALA A 84 -14.89 10.75 8.17
C ALA A 84 -15.96 10.71 9.28
N GLN A 85 -16.04 9.61 10.03
CA GLN A 85 -16.88 9.44 11.23
C GLN A 85 -16.06 9.69 12.51
N GLU A 86 -15.27 10.76 12.55
CA GLU A 86 -14.75 11.36 13.80
C GLU A 86 -14.77 12.89 13.69
#